data_AF-A0A8J7ASY9-F1
#
_entry.id   AF-A0A8J7ASY9-F1
#
_cell.length_a   1.000
_cell.length_b   1.000
_cell.length_c   1.000
_cell.angle_alpha   90.00
_cell.angle_beta   90.00
_cell.angle_gamma   90.00
#
_symmetry.space_group_name_H-M   'P 1'
#
loop_
_entity.id
_entity.type
_entity.pdbx_description
1 polymer ?
#
loop_
_entity_poly.entity_id
_entity_poly.type
_entity_poly.pdbx_seq_one_letter_code
_entity_poly.pdbx_strand_id
1 'polypeptide(L)'
;MSIHAILILNELSDDPKLLNQLQTQHQTWSHQAELEIRDVGFVWACSSPCAIAFSAPDKATYLFTQVPPTEAEALLQFGELYLHSQNGDIPWKQFPKALQSAQVAKIPAV
;
A
#
# COMPACT_ATOMS: atom_id res chain seq x y z
N MET A 1 -4.58 -4.25 20.04
CA MET A 1 -3.51 -5.00 19.34
C MET A 1 -4.05 -5.29 17.94
N SER A 2 -3.86 -4.37 17.00
CA SER A 2 -4.21 -4.58 15.58
C SER A 2 -3.15 -3.87 14.76
N ILE A 3 -2.02 -4.56 14.56
CA ILE A 3 -0.97 -4.13 13.65
C ILE A 3 -1.49 -4.45 12.26
N HIS A 4 -1.86 -3.43 11.48
CA HIS A 4 -2.23 -3.60 10.08
C HIS A 4 -0.93 -3.62 9.27
N ALA A 5 -0.72 -4.62 8.43
CA ALA A 5 0.52 -4.77 7.68
C ALA A 5 0.34 -4.23 6.26
N ILE A 6 0.98 -3.10 5.93
CA ILE A 6 1.27 -2.83 4.52
C ILE A 6 2.43 -3.74 4.13
N LEU A 7 2.17 -4.62 3.19
CA LEU A 7 3.17 -5.42 2.52
C LEU A 7 3.56 -4.65 1.24
N ILE A 8 4.69 -3.95 1.27
CA ILE A 8 5.26 -3.39 0.04
C ILE A 8 5.97 -4.53 -0.68
N LEU A 9 5.39 -4.96 -1.79
CA LEU A 9 5.97 -5.93 -2.72
C LEU A 9 6.84 -5.17 -3.70
N ASN A 10 8.04 -4.79 -3.28
CA ASN A 10 8.98 -4.18 -4.21
C ASN A 10 9.51 -5.27 -5.15
N GLU A 11 9.37 -5.05 -6.45
CA GLU A 11 10.25 -5.70 -7.42
C GLU A 11 11.67 -5.22 -7.14
N LEU A 12 12.65 -6.08 -7.43
CA LEU A 12 14.07 -5.73 -7.52
C LEU A 12 14.28 -4.74 -8.68
N SER A 13 13.65 -3.57 -8.64
CA SER A 13 13.94 -2.46 -9.52
C SER A 13 15.21 -1.78 -9.01
N ASP A 14 16.13 -1.43 -9.91
CA ASP A 14 17.37 -0.71 -9.60
C ASP A 14 17.12 0.69 -8.98
N ASP A 15 15.86 1.13 -8.84
CA ASP A 15 15.48 2.45 -8.37
C ASP A 15 14.41 2.41 -7.25
N PRO A 16 14.81 2.17 -5.98
CA PRO A 16 13.91 2.06 -4.83
C PRO A 16 13.32 3.40 -4.36
N LYS A 17 13.20 4.40 -5.24
CA LYS A 17 12.73 5.76 -4.90
C LYS A 17 11.40 5.77 -4.15
N LEU A 18 10.41 5.03 -4.64
CA LEU A 18 9.08 5.01 -4.02
C LEU A 18 9.12 4.42 -2.62
N LEU A 19 9.81 3.28 -2.44
CA LEU A 19 9.97 2.63 -1.15
C LEU A 19 10.69 3.55 -0.16
N ASN A 20 11.80 4.16 -0.57
CA ASN A 20 12.57 5.08 0.28
C ASN A 20 11.75 6.32 0.67
N GLN A 21 11.00 6.90 -0.29
CA GLN A 21 10.14 8.04 -0.02
C GLN A 21 9.03 7.65 0.97
N LEU A 22 8.39 6.50 0.76
CA LEU A 22 7.32 6.01 1.61
C LEU A 22 7.81 5.67 3.02
N GLN A 23 8.97 5.03 3.17
CA GLN A 23 9.59 4.79 4.48
C GLN A 23 9.93 6.09 5.20
N THR A 24 10.47 7.08 4.48
CA THR A 24 10.82 8.38 5.07
C THR A 24 9.58 9.12 5.56
N GLN A 25 8.52 9.15 4.76
CA GLN A 25 7.26 9.81 5.13
C GLN A 25 6.52 9.06 6.24
N HIS A 26 6.60 7.73 6.26
CA HIS A 26 6.00 6.90 7.30
C HIS A 26 6.58 7.20 8.69
N GLN A 27 7.88 7.48 8.81
CA GLN A 27 8.52 7.78 10.10
C GLN A 27 7.93 9.00 10.83
N THR A 28 7.41 9.97 10.08
CA THR A 28 6.81 11.20 10.64
C THR A 28 5.28 11.17 10.63
N TRP A 29 4.68 10.11 10.09
CA TRP A 29 3.24 9.96 9.95
C TRP A 29 2.58 9.50 11.26
N SER A 30 1.42 10.08 11.57
CA SER A 30 0.75 9.90 12.87
C SER A 30 0.32 8.46 13.16
N HIS A 31 0.12 7.63 12.14
CA HIS A 31 -0.33 6.25 12.27
C HIS A 31 0.81 5.21 12.11
N GLN A 32 2.07 5.64 12.19
CA GLN A 32 3.22 4.74 12.01
C GLN A 32 3.20 3.50 12.91
N ALA A 33 2.61 3.61 14.11
CA ALA A 33 2.55 2.53 15.08
C ALA A 33 1.40 1.53 14.82
N GLU A 34 0.40 1.95 14.04
CA GLU A 34 -0.79 1.13 13.72
C GLU A 34 -0.62 0.38 12.40
N LEU A 35 0.23 0.93 11.53
CA LEU A 35 0.47 0.42 10.20
C LEU A 35 1.97 0.22 9.98
N GLU A 36 2.37 -1.01 9.74
CA GLU A 36 3.77 -1.37 9.50
C GLU A 36 4.04 -1.45 8.01
N ILE A 37 5.18 -0.91 7.56
CA ILE A 37 5.71 -1.12 6.21
C ILE A 37 6.66 -2.31 6.24
N ARG A 38 6.35 -3.36 5.48
CA ARG A 38 7.23 -4.51 5.28
C ARG A 38 7.67 -4.58 3.83
N ASP A 39 8.98 -4.59 3.62
CA ASP A 39 9.56 -4.93 2.32
C ASP A 39 9.56 -6.45 2.17
N VAL A 40 8.71 -6.96 1.28
CA VAL A 40 8.56 -8.38 0.99
C VAL A 40 9.16 -8.67 -0.38
N GLY A 41 10.32 -9.33 -0.37
CA GLY A 41 11.05 -9.68 -1.58
C GLY A 41 10.28 -10.63 -2.50
N PHE A 42 10.10 -10.17 -3.74
CA PHE A 42 9.73 -10.89 -4.97
C PHE A 42 8.61 -11.94 -4.91
N VAL A 43 7.44 -11.56 -5.43
CA VAL A 43 6.38 -12.48 -5.86
C VAL A 43 6.16 -12.31 -7.37
N TRP A 44 7.07 -12.85 -8.19
CA TRP A 44 6.82 -13.17 -9.62
C TRP A 44 6.17 -12.05 -10.49
N ALA A 45 6.41 -10.77 -10.21
CA ALA A 45 5.78 -9.65 -10.90
C ALA A 45 6.75 -8.97 -11.89
N CYS A 46 7.45 -9.79 -12.69
CA CYS A 46 8.60 -9.45 -13.54
C CYS A 46 8.40 -8.34 -14.62
N SER A 47 7.30 -7.60 -14.62
CA SER A 47 6.99 -6.57 -15.61
C SER A 47 6.38 -5.28 -15.04
N SER A 48 6.20 -5.15 -13.72
CA SER A 48 5.64 -3.94 -13.10
C SER A 48 6.65 -3.26 -12.17
N PRO A 49 6.87 -1.95 -12.27
CA PRO A 49 7.98 -1.27 -11.59
C PRO A 49 7.89 -1.24 -10.05
N CYS A 50 6.72 -1.47 -9.45
CA CYS A 50 6.53 -1.65 -8.01
C CYS A 50 5.09 -2.14 -7.75
N ALA A 51 4.89 -3.00 -6.75
CA ALA A 51 3.58 -3.41 -6.28
C ALA A 51 3.41 -3.08 -4.78
N ILE A 52 2.24 -2.56 -4.40
CA ILE A 52 1.96 -2.19 -3.02
C ILE A 52 0.70 -2.91 -2.57
N ALA A 53 0.81 -3.69 -1.50
CA ALA A 53 -0.31 -4.40 -0.91
C ALA A 53 -0.68 -3.85 0.47
N PHE A 54 -1.97 -3.57 0.66
CA PHE A 54 -2.56 -3.29 1.97
C PHE A 54 -3.25 -4.55 2.45
N SER A 55 -2.79 -5.12 3.57
CA SER A 55 -3.31 -6.39 4.09
C SER A 55 -3.48 -6.35 5.61
N ALA A 56 -4.53 -6.99 6.09
CA ALA A 56 -4.73 -7.18 7.52
C ALA A 56 -5.64 -8.41 7.73
N PRO A 57 -5.55 -9.06 8.90
CA PRO A 57 -6.53 -10.06 9.30
C PRO A 57 -7.96 -9.51 9.13
N ASP A 58 -8.86 -10.34 8.62
CA ASP A 58 -10.29 -10.03 8.47
C ASP A 58 -10.64 -8.85 7.54
N LYS A 59 -9.66 -8.32 6.78
CA LYS A 59 -9.85 -7.23 5.82
C LYS A 59 -9.52 -7.65 4.39
N ALA A 60 -10.23 -7.06 3.43
CA ALA A 60 -9.91 -7.24 2.02
C ALA A 60 -8.49 -6.72 1.72
N THR A 61 -7.69 -7.50 0.99
CA THR A 61 -6.36 -7.06 0.55
C THR A 61 -6.48 -6.22 -0.71
N TYR A 62 -5.86 -5.03 -0.73
CA TYR A 62 -5.69 -4.27 -1.98
C TYR A 62 -4.29 -4.45 -2.50
N LEU A 63 -4.18 -4.78 -3.78
CA LEU A 63 -2.91 -4.81 -4.51
C LEU A 63 -2.94 -3.71 -5.56
N PHE A 64 -2.10 -2.69 -5.37
CA PHE A 64 -1.85 -1.63 -6.34
C PHE A 64 -0.62 -1.96 -7.18
N THR A 65 -0.74 -1.80 -8.49
CA THR A 65 0.36 -1.87 -9.44
C THR A 65 0.35 -0.63 -10.32
N GLN A 66 1.51 -0.30 -10.92
CA GLN A 66 1.69 0.90 -11.73
C GLN A 66 1.44 2.21 -10.95
N VAL A 67 1.80 2.23 -9.66
CA VAL A 67 1.77 3.46 -8.85
C VAL A 67 2.94 4.34 -9.26
N PRO A 68 2.73 5.63 -9.57
CA PRO A 68 3.84 6.51 -9.90
C PRO A 68 4.80 6.68 -8.70
N PRO A 69 6.12 6.77 -8.94
CA PRO A 69 7.12 6.75 -7.86
C PRO A 69 7.08 7.97 -6.95
N THR A 70 6.34 9.02 -7.32
CA THR A 70 6.16 10.25 -6.54
C THR A 70 4.99 10.19 -5.55
N GLU A 71 4.17 9.15 -5.60
CA GLU A 71 2.85 9.10 -4.95
C GLU A 71 2.85 8.41 -3.58
N ALA A 72 3.96 8.45 -2.86
CA ALA A 72 4.06 7.88 -1.51
C ALA A 72 3.02 8.48 -0.55
N GLU A 73 2.71 9.77 -0.67
CA GLU A 73 1.73 10.44 0.19
C GLU A 73 0.30 9.92 -0.09
N ALA A 74 -0.03 9.65 -1.36
CA ALA A 74 -1.31 9.04 -1.72
C ALA A 74 -1.44 7.63 -1.14
N LEU A 75 -0.35 6.85 -1.07
CA LEU A 75 -0.36 5.54 -0.41
C LEU A 75 -0.60 5.65 1.11
N LEU A 76 0.00 6.63 1.78
CA LEU A 76 -0.26 6.87 3.21
C LEU A 76 -1.71 7.30 3.47
N GLN A 77 -2.26 8.20 2.65
CA GLN A 77 -3.68 8.59 2.71
C GLN A 77 -4.61 7.39 2.52
N PHE A 78 -4.28 6.48 1.59
CA PHE A 78 -5.03 5.24 1.45
C PHE A 78 -4.88 4.33 2.68
N GLY A 79 -3.70 4.29 3.28
CA GLY A 79 -3.44 3.62 4.56
C GLY A 79 -4.35 4.12 5.68
N GLU A 80 -4.59 5.42 5.79
CA GLU A 80 -5.54 5.99 6.75
C GLU A 80 -6.96 5.46 6.53
N LEU A 81 -7.44 5.47 5.28
CA LEU A 81 -8.76 4.94 4.94
C LEU A 81 -8.87 3.44 5.29
N TYR A 82 -7.79 2.69 5.04
CA TYR A 82 -7.70 1.27 5.32
C TYR A 82 -7.71 0.95 6.82
N LEU A 83 -7.03 1.76 7.63
CA LEU A 83 -7.04 1.67 9.08
C LEU A 83 -8.45 1.89 9.63
N HIS A 84 -9.14 2.94 9.17
CA HIS A 84 -10.48 3.30 9.64
C HIS A 84 -11.59 2.38 9.13
N SER A 85 -11.37 1.65 8.03
CA SER A 85 -12.33 0.67 7.52
C SER A 85 -12.35 -0.58 8.39
N GLN A 86 -13.52 -1.09 8.77
CA GLN A 86 -13.62 -2.29 9.61
C GLN A 86 -13.25 -3.58 8.85
N ASN A 87 -13.69 -3.70 7.59
CA ASN A 87 -13.51 -4.88 6.75
C ASN A 87 -12.54 -4.65 5.57
N GLY A 88 -11.86 -3.50 5.55
CA GLY A 88 -11.02 -3.09 4.42
C GLY A 88 -11.84 -2.82 3.15
N ASP A 89 -13.16 -2.63 3.23
CA ASP A 89 -13.90 -2.12 2.08
C ASP A 89 -13.76 -0.60 2.02
N ILE A 90 -13.19 -0.11 0.92
CA ILE A 90 -12.98 1.32 0.67
C ILE A 90 -13.67 1.62 -0.67
N PRO A 91 -14.68 2.49 -0.69
CA PRO A 91 -15.31 2.91 -1.93
C PRO A 91 -14.28 3.56 -2.87
N TRP A 92 -14.27 3.17 -4.14
CA TRP A 92 -13.35 3.73 -5.16
C TRP A 92 -13.34 5.28 -5.19
N LYS A 93 -14.50 5.91 -4.93
CA LYS A 93 -14.63 7.38 -4.86
C LYS A 93 -13.81 8.03 -3.73
N GLN A 94 -13.45 7.28 -2.69
CA GLN A 94 -12.63 7.76 -1.58
C GLN A 94 -11.14 7.58 -1.85
N PHE A 95 -10.75 6.86 -2.91
CA PHE A 95 -9.35 6.65 -3.22
C PHE A 95 -8.70 8.01 -3.51
N PRO A 96 -7.46 8.23 -3.00
CA PRO A 96 -6.65 9.36 -3.43
C PRO A 96 -6.56 9.42 -4.94
N LYS A 97 -6.66 10.64 -5.51
CA LYS A 97 -6.77 10.85 -6.96
C LYS A 97 -5.66 10.17 -7.77
N ALA A 98 -4.44 10.18 -7.24
CA ALA A 98 -3.28 9.54 -7.86
C ALA A 98 -3.39 8.01 -7.93
N LEU A 99 -4.09 7.38 -6.99
CA LEU A 99 -4.33 5.93 -6.98
C LEU A 99 -5.52 5.51 -7.82
N GLN A 100 -6.40 6.43 -8.22
CA GLN A 100 -7.52 6.11 -9.10
C GLN A 100 -7.07 5.74 -10.52
N SER A 101 -5.89 6.21 -10.94
CA SER A 101 -5.26 5.83 -12.22
C SER A 101 -4.36 4.59 -12.11
N ALA A 102 -4.06 4.13 -10.89
CA ALA A 102 -3.28 2.92 -10.69
C ALA A 102 -4.14 1.68 -11.00
N GLN A 103 -3.50 0.59 -11.41
CA GLN A 103 -4.18 -0.69 -11.49
C GLN A 103 -4.36 -1.23 -10.08
N VAL A 104 -5.58 -1.70 -9.77
CA VAL A 104 -5.91 -2.19 -8.43
C VAL A 104 -6.68 -3.50 -8.52
N ALA A 105 -6.26 -4.47 -7.71
CA ALA A 105 -7.04 -5.67 -7.41
C ALA A 105 -7.48 -5.61 -5.94
N LYS A 106 -8.76 -5.89 -5.69
CA LYS A 106 -9.31 -6.11 -4.35
C LYS A 106 -9.54 -7.61 -4.17
N ILE A 107 -8.84 -8.19 -3.22
CA ILE A 107 -8.90 -9.62 -2.89
C ILE A 107 -9.71 -9.76 -1.59
N PRO A 108 -10.81 -10.53 -1.56
CA PRO A 108 -11.56 -10.77 -0.33
C PRO A 108 -10.69 -11.35 0.79
N ALA A 109 -11.04 -11.05 2.04
CA ALA A 109 -10.42 -11.69 3.19
C ALA A 109 -10.66 -13.22 3.13
N VAL A 110 -9.65 -13.99 3.54
CA VAL A 110 -9.72 -15.46 3.68
C VAL A 110 -10.07 -15.85 5.11
#